data_AF-A0A961KSG2-F1
#
_entry.id   AF-A0A961KSG2-F1
#
_cell.length_a   1.000
_cell.length_b   1.000
_cell.length_c   1.000
_cell.angle_alpha   90.00
_cell.angle_beta   90.00
_cell.angle_gamma   90.00
#
_symmetry.space_group_name_H-M   'P 1'
#
loop_
_entity.id
_entity.type
_entity.pdbx_description
1 polymer ?
#
loop_
_entity_poly.entity_id
_entity_poly.type
_entity_poly.pdbx_seq_one_letter_code
_entity_poly.pdbx_strand_id
1 'polypeptide(L)'
;MFNYLNLVVLAIITLLAALAANNAVDMAYQIHAIIVVLVAAGVFIYTLMHTNDPPKPRATGYMDGVVKAGVIATAFWGLAGFLVGTIIAFQLAFPVLNFDWAQGYLSFGRMRPLHTSAVIFAFGGNALIAATFYISQRTCATRLWGGNLAWFVFWGYQLFIVLAATGYLMGVTQSKEYAEPEWYVDIWLTIVWVAFLAVFMGTLIKRKEPH
;
A
#
# COMPACT_ATOMS: atom_id res chain seq x y z
N MET A 1 -1.31 -25.67 10.05
CA MET A 1 -2.64 -25.56 9.40
C MET A 1 -2.89 -24.19 8.77
N PHE A 2 -2.69 -23.07 9.47
CA PHE A 2 -2.91 -21.72 8.89
C PHE A 2 -2.09 -21.42 7.62
N ASN A 3 -0.85 -21.91 7.51
CA ASN A 3 -0.03 -21.70 6.31
C ASN A 3 -0.63 -22.33 5.04
N TYR A 4 -1.21 -23.54 5.14
CA TYR A 4 -1.86 -24.19 3.99
C TYR A 4 -3.12 -23.45 3.53
N LEU A 5 -3.91 -22.93 4.48
CA LEU A 5 -5.05 -22.08 4.14
C LEU A 5 -4.60 -20.80 3.41
N ASN A 6 -3.54 -20.14 3.91
CA ASN A 6 -2.98 -18.96 3.26
C ASN A 6 -2.48 -19.29 1.84
N LEU A 7 -1.82 -20.44 1.64
CA LEU A 7 -1.37 -20.89 0.32
C LEU A 7 -2.55 -21.10 -0.64
N VAL A 8 -3.64 -21.74 -0.20
CA VAL A 8 -4.84 -21.93 -1.02
C VAL A 8 -5.45 -20.59 -1.39
N VAL A 9 -5.60 -19.67 -0.43
CA VAL A 9 -6.13 -18.32 -0.69
C VAL A 9 -5.25 -17.56 -1.67
N LEU A 10 -3.93 -17.56 -1.49
CA LEU A 10 -2.99 -16.89 -2.38
C LEU A 10 -2.98 -17.51 -3.79
N ALA A 11 -3.10 -18.83 -3.90
CA ALA A 11 -3.23 -19.51 -5.19
C ALA A 11 -4.50 -19.10 -5.93
N ILE A 12 -5.63 -19.03 -5.23
CA ILE A 12 -6.91 -18.55 -5.79
C ILE A 12 -6.78 -17.09 -6.25
N ILE A 13 -6.22 -16.22 -5.42
CA ILE A 13 -6.00 -14.80 -5.78
C ILE A 13 -5.12 -14.69 -7.01
N THR A 14 -4.02 -15.44 -7.06
CA THR A 14 -3.08 -15.45 -8.19
C THR A 14 -3.77 -15.91 -9.47
N LEU A 15 -4.56 -16.99 -9.39
CA LEU A 15 -5.31 -17.51 -10.54
C LEU A 15 -6.38 -16.52 -11.02
N LEU A 16 -7.18 -15.95 -10.12
CA LEU A 16 -8.20 -14.97 -10.46
C LEU A 16 -7.59 -13.70 -11.07
N ALA A 17 -6.48 -13.21 -10.52
CA ALA A 17 -5.76 -12.07 -11.08
C ALA A 17 -5.16 -12.38 -12.47
N ALA A 18 -4.67 -13.61 -12.69
CA ALA A 18 -4.17 -14.04 -14.00
C ALA A 18 -5.30 -14.14 -15.03
N LEU A 19 -6.48 -14.65 -14.64
CA LEU A 19 -7.66 -14.65 -15.49
C LEU A 19 -8.14 -13.23 -15.79
N ALA A 20 -8.11 -12.33 -14.81
CA ALA A 20 -8.44 -10.92 -15.00
C ALA A 20 -7.46 -10.25 -15.98
N ALA A 21 -6.16 -10.52 -15.87
CA ALA A 21 -5.14 -10.02 -16.79
C ALA A 21 -5.31 -10.56 -18.22
N ASN A 22 -5.69 -11.83 -18.37
CA ASN A 22 -5.91 -12.45 -19.68
C ASN A 22 -7.17 -11.94 -20.38
N ASN A 23 -8.21 -11.61 -19.61
CA ASN A 23 -9.49 -11.12 -20.13
C ASN A 23 -9.65 -9.60 -20.06
N ALA A 24 -8.58 -8.87 -19.70
CA ALA A 24 -8.61 -7.42 -19.58
C ALA A 24 -8.89 -6.77 -20.93
N VAL A 25 -9.85 -5.85 -20.95
CA VAL A 25 -10.21 -5.08 -22.16
C VAL A 25 -9.26 -3.90 -22.34
N ASP A 26 -8.86 -3.25 -21.25
CA ASP A 26 -7.94 -2.12 -21.26
C ASP A 26 -6.57 -2.49 -20.68
N MET A 27 -5.52 -1.89 -21.26
CA MET A 27 -4.13 -2.14 -20.89
C MET A 27 -3.82 -1.74 -19.44
N ALA A 28 -4.49 -0.70 -18.95
CA ALA A 28 -4.29 -0.19 -17.60
C ALA A 28 -4.71 -1.21 -16.54
N TYR A 29 -5.93 -1.73 -16.65
CA TYR A 29 -6.44 -2.80 -15.82
C TYR A 29 -5.61 -4.07 -15.97
N GLN A 30 -5.17 -4.40 -17.19
CA GLN A 30 -4.27 -5.52 -17.43
C GLN A 30 -2.97 -5.39 -16.63
N ILE A 31 -2.32 -4.22 -16.66
CA ILE A 31 -1.08 -3.96 -15.93
C ILE A 31 -1.32 -4.08 -14.42
N HIS A 32 -2.43 -3.54 -13.90
CA HIS A 32 -2.77 -3.66 -12.48
C HIS A 32 -3.04 -5.12 -12.08
N ALA A 33 -3.75 -5.89 -12.90
CA ALA A 33 -3.95 -7.32 -12.69
C ALA A 33 -2.62 -8.08 -12.69
N ILE A 34 -1.68 -7.75 -13.60
CA ILE A 34 -0.32 -8.33 -13.62
C ILE A 34 0.45 -7.98 -12.34
N ILE A 35 0.39 -6.73 -11.86
CA ILE A 35 1.02 -6.33 -10.59
C ILE A 35 0.48 -7.19 -9.45
N VAL A 36 -0.84 -7.40 -9.38
CA VAL A 36 -1.47 -8.25 -8.37
C VAL A 36 -1.02 -9.71 -8.51
N VAL A 37 -0.93 -10.26 -9.72
CA VAL A 37 -0.38 -11.60 -9.97
C VAL A 37 1.03 -11.72 -9.42
N LEU A 38 1.93 -10.79 -9.77
CA LEU A 38 3.33 -10.82 -9.36
C LEU A 38 3.47 -10.74 -7.84
N VAL A 39 2.71 -9.86 -7.19
CA VAL A 39 2.73 -9.72 -5.74
C VAL A 39 2.15 -10.96 -5.06
N ALA A 40 0.98 -11.45 -5.51
CA ALA A 40 0.35 -12.63 -4.93
C ALA A 40 1.20 -13.90 -5.12
N ALA A 41 1.77 -14.10 -6.30
CA ALA A 41 2.69 -15.21 -6.58
C ALA A 41 3.98 -15.11 -5.76
N GLY A 42 4.55 -13.90 -5.62
CA GLY A 42 5.72 -13.67 -4.78
C GLY A 42 5.44 -14.01 -3.31
N VAL A 43 4.31 -13.56 -2.77
CA VAL A 43 3.88 -13.89 -1.40
C VAL A 43 3.56 -15.38 -1.26
N PHE A 44 2.98 -16.02 -2.28
CA PHE A 44 2.74 -17.46 -2.32
C PHE A 44 4.04 -18.24 -2.22
N ILE A 45 5.03 -17.93 -3.07
CA ILE A 45 6.35 -18.57 -3.05
C ILE A 45 7.04 -18.35 -1.72
N TYR A 46 7.05 -17.12 -1.22
CA TYR A 46 7.61 -16.79 0.09
C TYR A 46 6.95 -17.62 1.21
N THR A 47 5.62 -17.70 1.21
CA THR A 47 4.87 -18.49 2.21
C THR A 47 5.17 -19.98 2.08
N LEU A 48 5.27 -20.49 0.85
CA LEU A 48 5.57 -21.90 0.56
C LEU A 48 6.96 -22.26 1.11
N MET A 49 7.95 -21.41 0.87
CA MET A 49 9.32 -21.59 1.34
C MET A 49 9.43 -21.64 2.87
N HIS A 50 8.58 -20.88 3.58
CA HIS A 50 8.61 -20.79 5.05
C HIS A 50 7.51 -21.64 5.72
N THR A 51 6.84 -22.54 4.98
CA THR A 51 5.73 -23.32 5.53
C THR A 51 6.18 -24.33 6.60
N ASN A 52 7.38 -24.86 6.44
CA ASN A 52 7.97 -25.88 7.32
C ASN A 52 8.86 -25.29 8.43
N ASP A 53 8.94 -23.95 8.54
CA ASP A 53 9.72 -23.31 9.58
C ASP A 53 9.16 -23.63 10.98
N PRO A 54 10.05 -23.80 11.99
CA PRO A 54 9.59 -23.98 13.36
C PRO A 54 8.76 -22.76 13.81
N PRO A 55 7.70 -22.96 14.61
CA PRO A 55 6.86 -21.87 15.07
C PRO A 55 7.71 -20.82 15.81
N LYS A 56 7.58 -19.55 15.38
CA LYS A 56 8.34 -18.45 15.98
C LYS A 56 7.98 -18.34 17.48
N PRO A 57 8.97 -18.11 18.36
CA PRO A 57 8.70 -17.87 19.78
C PRO A 57 7.71 -16.74 19.96
N ARG A 58 6.93 -16.80 21.05
CA ARG A 58 5.97 -15.73 21.38
C ARG A 58 6.73 -14.43 21.54
N ALA A 59 6.49 -13.48 20.63
CA ALA A 59 7.21 -12.22 20.62
C ALA A 59 6.96 -11.45 21.93
N THR A 60 8.03 -11.16 22.66
CA THR A 60 8.02 -10.30 23.86
C THR A 60 8.30 -8.85 23.46
N GLY A 61 7.60 -7.89 24.05
CA GLY A 61 7.77 -6.46 23.77
C GLY A 61 6.98 -5.92 22.57
N TYR A 62 7.30 -4.70 22.15
CA TYR A 62 6.60 -3.98 21.07
C TYR A 62 6.95 -4.49 19.67
N MET A 63 6.04 -4.30 18.73
CA MET A 63 6.21 -4.63 17.32
C MET A 63 6.83 -3.46 16.56
N ASP A 64 8.06 -3.08 16.88
CA ASP A 64 8.71 -1.94 16.24
C ASP A 64 9.18 -2.22 14.79
N GLY A 65 9.20 -3.47 14.36
CA GLY A 65 9.62 -3.84 13.00
C GLY A 65 8.77 -3.18 11.91
N VAL A 66 7.44 -3.23 12.04
CA VAL A 66 6.52 -2.58 11.09
C VAL A 66 6.59 -1.06 11.16
N VAL A 67 6.84 -0.51 12.36
CA VAL A 67 7.03 0.93 12.54
C VAL A 67 8.28 1.41 11.81
N LYS A 68 9.40 0.71 11.95
CA LYS A 68 10.66 1.04 11.26
C LYS A 68 10.48 0.98 9.74
N ALA A 69 9.82 -0.06 9.22
CA ALA A 69 9.51 -0.16 7.80
C ALA A 69 8.61 1.00 7.34
N GLY A 70 7.59 1.35 8.13
CA GLY A 70 6.72 2.50 7.90
C GLY A 70 7.47 3.83 7.83
N VAL A 71 8.37 4.10 8.78
CA VAL A 71 9.19 5.34 8.80
C VAL A 71 10.10 5.43 7.58
N ILE A 72 10.73 4.31 7.16
CA ILE A 72 11.54 4.27 5.94
C ILE A 72 10.67 4.55 4.71
N ALA A 73 9.49 3.92 4.63
CA ALA A 73 8.55 4.14 3.54
C ALA A 73 8.03 5.59 3.52
N THR A 74 7.76 6.20 4.68
CA THR A 74 7.42 7.62 4.80
C THR A 74 8.49 8.49 4.18
N ALA A 75 9.76 8.31 4.56
CA ALA A 75 10.86 9.11 4.02
C ALA A 75 11.00 8.93 2.50
N PHE A 76 10.91 7.68 2.02
CA PHE A 76 10.97 7.36 0.60
C PHE A 76 9.84 8.02 -0.21
N TRP A 77 8.59 7.84 0.22
CA TRP A 77 7.44 8.43 -0.48
C TRP A 77 7.37 9.94 -0.33
N GLY A 78 7.87 10.51 0.78
CA GLY A 78 8.06 11.94 0.94
C GLY A 78 9.01 12.50 -0.12
N LEU A 79 10.17 11.87 -0.29
CA LEU A 79 11.13 12.26 -1.33
C LEU A 79 10.51 12.15 -2.73
N ALA A 80 9.85 11.03 -3.05
CA ALA A 80 9.21 10.83 -4.35
C ALA A 80 8.09 11.85 -4.61
N GLY A 81 7.19 12.05 -3.64
CA GLY A 81 6.05 12.97 -3.76
C GLY A 81 6.50 14.43 -3.91
N PHE A 82 7.47 14.88 -3.11
CA PHE A 82 8.02 16.24 -3.21
C PHE A 82 8.80 16.43 -4.51
N LEU A 83 9.55 15.43 -4.97
CA LEU A 83 10.24 15.48 -6.27
C LEU A 83 9.25 15.66 -7.43
N VAL A 84 8.17 14.87 -7.48
CA VAL A 84 7.11 15.04 -8.49
C VAL A 84 6.49 16.43 -8.37
N GLY A 85 6.28 16.93 -7.15
CA GLY A 85 5.81 18.30 -6.89
C GLY A 85 6.71 19.38 -7.49
N THR A 86 8.02 19.23 -7.32
CA THR A 86 9.01 20.13 -7.93
C THR A 86 8.99 20.03 -9.46
N ILE A 87 8.88 18.82 -10.03
CA ILE A 87 8.78 18.61 -11.47
C ILE A 87 7.55 19.33 -12.05
N ILE A 88 6.36 19.13 -11.47
CA ILE A 88 5.14 19.75 -11.99
C ILE A 88 5.15 21.28 -11.80
N ALA A 89 5.81 21.80 -10.76
CA ALA A 89 6.02 23.24 -10.60
C ALA A 89 6.90 23.80 -11.74
N PHE A 90 7.97 23.10 -12.11
CA PHE A 90 8.79 23.47 -13.26
C PHE A 90 8.04 23.33 -14.60
N GLN A 91 7.15 22.35 -14.75
CA GLN A 91 6.29 22.24 -15.94
C GLN A 91 5.34 23.43 -16.10
N LEU A 92 4.90 24.06 -15.00
CA LEU A 92 4.13 25.30 -15.04
C LEU A 92 5.01 26.52 -15.38
N ALA A 93 6.22 26.59 -14.83
CA ALA A 93 7.15 27.69 -15.08
C ALA A 93 7.74 27.66 -16.51
N PHE A 94 8.04 26.46 -17.00
CA PHE A 94 8.65 26.21 -18.30
C PHE A 94 7.86 25.11 -19.02
N PRO A 95 6.84 25.45 -19.82
CA PRO A 95 5.98 24.47 -20.50
C PRO A 95 6.73 23.46 -21.37
N VAL A 96 7.92 23.80 -21.87
CA VAL A 96 8.83 22.90 -22.62
C VAL A 96 9.22 21.62 -21.86
N LEU A 97 9.08 21.61 -20.53
CA LEU A 97 9.32 20.43 -19.70
C LEU A 97 8.15 19.42 -19.71
N ASN A 98 7.04 19.74 -20.39
CA ASN A 98 6.05 18.74 -20.80
C ASN A 98 6.53 18.08 -22.10
N PHE A 99 7.51 17.18 -21.97
CA PHE A 99 8.17 16.57 -23.13
C PHE A 99 7.19 15.90 -24.10
N ASP A 100 7.29 16.23 -25.39
CA ASP A 100 6.42 15.67 -26.43
C ASP A 100 6.54 14.14 -26.55
N TRP A 101 7.74 13.59 -26.34
CA TRP A 101 7.98 12.15 -26.37
C TRP A 101 7.38 11.41 -25.15
N ALA A 102 7.10 12.12 -24.05
CA ALA A 102 6.50 11.58 -22.83
C ALA A 102 5.03 11.99 -22.68
N GLN A 103 4.44 12.57 -23.73
CA GLN A 103 3.01 12.86 -23.82
C GLN A 103 2.20 11.62 -23.48
N GLY A 104 1.16 11.80 -22.68
CA GLY A 104 0.44 10.70 -22.07
C GLY A 104 0.93 10.41 -20.66
N TYR A 105 2.20 10.15 -20.38
CA TYR A 105 2.60 9.67 -19.05
C TYR A 105 3.08 10.76 -18.09
N LEU A 106 3.95 11.67 -18.57
CA LEU A 106 4.61 12.68 -17.74
C LEU A 106 4.04 14.09 -17.96
N SER A 107 2.83 14.20 -18.49
CA SER A 107 2.17 15.51 -18.64
C SER A 107 1.69 16.04 -17.29
N PHE A 108 1.67 17.37 -17.15
CA PHE A 108 1.19 18.03 -15.93
C PHE A 108 -0.16 17.49 -15.45
N GLY A 109 -1.10 17.24 -16.36
CA GLY A 109 -2.44 16.72 -16.04
C GLY A 109 -2.44 15.34 -15.37
N ARG A 110 -1.48 14.46 -15.68
CA ARG A 110 -1.35 13.13 -15.05
C ARG A 110 -0.40 13.11 -13.86
N MET A 111 0.63 13.96 -13.89
CA MET A 111 1.60 14.10 -12.81
C MET A 111 1.03 14.84 -11.59
N ARG A 112 0.04 15.72 -11.78
CA ARG A 112 -0.67 16.40 -10.68
C ARG A 112 -1.36 15.42 -9.71
N PRO A 113 -2.27 14.52 -10.15
CA PRO A 113 -2.89 13.55 -9.25
C PRO A 113 -1.87 12.55 -8.67
N LEU A 114 -0.79 12.24 -9.40
CA LEU A 114 0.33 11.48 -8.86
C LEU A 114 0.99 12.20 -7.68
N HIS A 115 1.30 13.50 -7.81
CA HIS A 115 1.90 14.29 -6.75
C HIS A 115 0.99 14.39 -5.53
N THR A 116 -0.29 14.76 -5.71
CA THR A 116 -1.23 14.94 -4.60
C THR A 116 -1.39 13.66 -3.81
N SER A 117 -1.63 12.53 -4.49
CA SER A 117 -1.77 11.23 -3.83
C SER A 117 -0.47 10.71 -3.23
N ALA A 118 0.67 10.96 -3.85
CA ALA A 118 1.97 10.59 -3.27
C ALA A 118 2.26 11.38 -1.98
N VAL A 119 1.97 12.67 -1.93
CA VAL A 119 2.22 13.47 -0.72
C VAL A 119 1.19 13.17 0.38
N ILE A 120 -0.09 13.02 0.04
CA ILE A 120 -1.15 12.83 1.04
C ILE A 120 -1.19 11.38 1.52
N PHE A 121 -1.39 10.44 0.60
CA PHE A 121 -1.58 9.04 0.96
C PHE A 121 -0.25 8.31 1.11
N ALA A 122 0.68 8.44 0.17
CA ALA A 122 1.93 7.68 0.30
C ALA A 122 2.82 8.21 1.44
N PHE A 123 3.16 9.50 1.45
CA PHE A 123 3.93 10.12 2.53
C PHE A 123 3.11 10.27 3.82
N GLY A 124 2.02 11.04 3.78
CA GLY A 124 1.20 11.33 4.96
C GLY A 124 0.54 10.08 5.55
N GLY A 125 0.03 9.18 4.72
CA GLY A 125 -0.58 7.93 5.16
C GLY A 125 0.41 6.96 5.80
N ASN A 126 1.61 6.78 5.24
CA ASN A 126 2.65 5.97 5.92
C ASN A 126 3.06 6.63 7.25
N ALA A 127 3.19 7.96 7.29
CA ALA A 127 3.52 8.68 8.52
C ALA A 127 2.46 8.43 9.60
N LEU A 128 1.18 8.51 9.24
CA LEU A 128 0.05 8.25 10.13
C LEU A 128 0.03 6.81 10.63
N ILE A 129 0.17 5.82 9.75
CA ILE A 129 0.17 4.41 10.14
C ILE A 129 1.33 4.12 11.09
N ALA A 130 2.54 4.57 10.76
CA ALA A 130 3.73 4.35 11.58
C ALA A 130 3.61 5.03 12.95
N ALA A 131 3.17 6.30 12.98
CA ALA A 131 2.95 7.04 14.22
C ALA A 131 1.88 6.37 15.08
N THR A 132 0.73 6.00 14.51
CA THR A 132 -0.36 5.31 15.22
C THR A 132 0.12 3.98 15.80
N PHE A 133 0.85 3.17 15.04
CA PHE A 133 1.40 1.90 15.52
C PHE A 133 2.46 2.09 16.61
N TYR A 134 3.28 3.13 16.52
CA TYR A 134 4.28 3.44 17.54
C TYR A 134 3.64 3.93 18.84
N ILE A 135 2.73 4.90 18.73
CA ILE A 135 2.08 5.60 19.84
C ILE A 135 1.14 4.66 20.58
N SER A 136 0.21 3.99 19.87
CA SER A 136 -0.80 3.14 20.51
C SER A 136 -0.21 2.04 21.39
N GLN A 137 0.91 1.45 20.96
CA GLN A 137 1.61 0.44 21.77
C GLN A 137 2.16 1.02 23.08
N ARG A 138 2.73 2.23 23.01
CA ARG A 138 3.41 2.87 24.14
C ARG A 138 2.43 3.49 25.11
N THR A 139 1.38 4.15 24.61
CA THR A 139 0.34 4.74 25.45
C THR A 139 -0.52 3.66 26.12
N CYS A 140 -0.77 2.53 25.46
CA CYS A 140 -1.53 1.42 26.04
C CYS A 140 -0.66 0.37 26.75
N ALA A 141 0.67 0.55 26.75
CA ALA A 141 1.66 -0.38 27.30
C ALA A 141 1.48 -1.85 26.84
N THR A 142 1.08 -2.05 25.58
CA THR A 142 0.74 -3.36 25.00
C THR A 142 1.28 -3.49 23.57
N ARG A 143 1.52 -4.73 23.11
CA ARG A 143 1.94 -5.01 21.73
C ARG A 143 0.75 -4.82 20.78
N LEU A 144 1.01 -4.45 19.51
CA LEU A 144 -0.04 -4.40 18.49
C LEU A 144 -0.85 -5.69 18.44
N TRP A 145 -2.17 -5.50 18.39
CA TRP A 145 -3.14 -6.58 18.25
C TRP A 145 -3.15 -7.16 16.82
N GLY A 146 -3.64 -8.40 16.68
CA GLY A 146 -3.85 -9.04 15.37
C GLY A 146 -2.64 -9.78 14.81
N GLY A 147 -1.56 -9.93 15.57
CA GLY A 147 -0.38 -10.69 15.13
C GLY A 147 0.24 -10.08 13.87
N ASN A 148 0.23 -10.81 12.76
CA ASN A 148 0.79 -10.32 11.48
C ASN A 148 -0.11 -9.31 10.76
N LEU A 149 -1.30 -8.99 11.29
CA LEU A 149 -2.23 -8.05 10.65
C LEU A 149 -1.62 -6.65 10.45
N ALA A 150 -0.73 -6.20 11.34
CA ALA A 150 -0.01 -4.93 11.15
C ALA A 150 0.92 -4.96 9.91
N TRP A 151 1.56 -6.11 9.64
CA TRP A 151 2.36 -6.30 8.43
C TRP A 151 1.49 -6.39 7.17
N PHE A 152 0.30 -6.99 7.27
CA PHE A 152 -0.68 -6.94 6.18
C PHE A 152 -1.08 -5.51 5.87
N VAL A 153 -1.37 -4.68 6.88
CA VAL A 153 -1.69 -3.26 6.67
C VAL A 153 -0.54 -2.56 5.96
N PHE A 154 0.71 -2.74 6.41
CA PHE A 154 1.87 -2.10 5.80
C PHE A 154 2.02 -2.47 4.32
N TRP A 155 2.09 -3.77 4.00
CA TRP A 155 2.30 -4.23 2.62
C TRP A 155 1.08 -3.99 1.73
N GLY A 156 -0.13 -4.14 2.28
CA GLY A 156 -1.35 -3.82 1.56
C GLY A 156 -1.45 -2.34 1.21
N TYR A 157 -0.99 -1.47 2.11
CA TYR A 157 -0.91 -0.04 1.83
C TYR A 157 0.15 0.30 0.77
N GLN A 158 1.31 -0.37 0.79
CA GLN A 158 2.30 -0.20 -0.28
C GLN A 158 1.74 -0.64 -1.64
N LEU A 159 1.00 -1.75 -1.68
CA LEU A 159 0.35 -2.21 -2.91
C LEU A 159 -0.67 -1.18 -3.42
N PHE A 160 -1.49 -0.61 -2.54
CA PHE A 160 -2.39 0.49 -2.88
C PHE A 160 -1.65 1.67 -3.53
N ILE A 161 -0.55 2.12 -2.92
CA ILE A 161 0.25 3.25 -3.44
C ILE A 161 0.80 2.93 -4.84
N VAL A 162 1.33 1.72 -5.06
CA VAL A 162 1.89 1.30 -6.35
C VAL A 162 0.81 1.23 -7.44
N LEU A 163 -0.37 0.68 -7.12
CA LEU A 163 -1.50 0.62 -8.04
C LEU A 163 -2.00 2.04 -8.39
N ALA A 164 -2.17 2.91 -7.40
CA ALA A 164 -2.57 4.29 -7.63
C ALA A 164 -1.56 5.04 -8.51
N ALA A 165 -0.26 4.98 -8.16
CA ALA A 165 0.80 5.68 -8.88
C ALA A 165 0.90 5.25 -10.36
N THR A 166 0.88 3.94 -10.62
CA THR A 166 0.90 3.42 -11.99
C THR A 166 -0.39 3.76 -12.74
N GLY A 167 -1.55 3.73 -12.06
CA GLY A 167 -2.83 4.13 -12.63
C GLY A 167 -2.84 5.58 -13.13
N TYR A 168 -2.37 6.52 -12.31
CA TYR A 168 -2.35 7.94 -12.67
C TYR A 168 -1.51 8.21 -13.92
N LEU A 169 -0.32 7.61 -14.01
CA LEU A 169 0.54 7.75 -15.18
C LEU A 169 -0.11 7.18 -16.45
N MET A 170 -0.90 6.11 -16.32
CA MET A 170 -1.66 5.53 -17.43
C MET A 170 -2.95 6.28 -17.75
N GLY A 171 -3.34 7.29 -16.95
CA GLY A 171 -4.55 8.08 -17.15
C GLY A 171 -5.81 7.45 -16.57
N VAL A 172 -5.63 6.50 -15.66
CA VAL A 172 -6.71 5.78 -14.96
C VAL A 172 -7.14 6.63 -13.77
N THR A 173 -8.26 7.33 -13.90
CA THR A 173 -8.75 8.20 -12.84
C THR A 173 -10.25 8.45 -12.87
N GLN A 174 -10.87 8.48 -11.69
CA GLN A 174 -12.26 8.91 -11.50
C GLN A 174 -12.46 10.43 -11.67
N SER A 175 -11.39 11.22 -11.86
CA SER A 175 -11.42 12.69 -11.96
C SER A 175 -12.00 13.41 -10.74
N LYS A 176 -12.04 12.73 -9.58
CA LYS A 176 -12.41 13.30 -8.29
C LYS A 176 -11.15 13.56 -7.48
N GLU A 177 -10.92 14.80 -7.06
CA GLU A 177 -9.74 15.16 -6.28
C GLU A 177 -9.68 14.36 -4.97
N TYR A 178 -8.51 13.78 -4.68
CA TYR A 178 -8.23 12.90 -3.53
C TYR A 178 -8.98 11.56 -3.52
N ALA A 179 -9.72 11.26 -4.59
CA ALA A 179 -10.42 10.00 -4.84
C ALA A 179 -10.19 9.55 -6.29
N GLU A 180 -8.99 9.83 -6.80
CA GLU A 180 -8.62 9.56 -8.17
C GLU A 180 -8.47 8.07 -8.52
N PRO A 181 -8.06 7.13 -7.63
CA PRO A 181 -7.93 5.72 -7.99
C PRO A 181 -9.25 5.11 -8.47
N GLU A 182 -9.18 4.06 -9.27
CA GLU A 182 -10.36 3.31 -9.72
C GLU A 182 -10.95 2.41 -8.62
N TRP A 183 -12.19 1.99 -8.83
CA TRP A 183 -13.02 1.25 -7.87
C TRP A 183 -12.34 0.02 -7.25
N TYR A 184 -11.53 -0.72 -8.01
CA TYR A 184 -10.85 -1.93 -7.50
C TYR A 184 -9.71 -1.58 -6.55
N VAL A 185 -9.05 -0.44 -6.77
CA VAL A 185 -8.05 0.11 -5.85
C VAL A 185 -8.73 0.64 -4.59
N ASP A 186 -9.93 1.24 -4.71
CA ASP A 186 -10.73 1.70 -3.57
C ASP A 186 -11.19 0.54 -2.68
N ILE A 187 -11.65 -0.57 -3.28
CA ILE A 187 -12.02 -1.78 -2.52
C ILE A 187 -10.80 -2.33 -1.77
N TRP A 188 -9.65 -2.40 -2.43
CA TRP A 188 -8.41 -2.85 -1.79
C TRP A 188 -8.01 -1.96 -0.61
N LEU A 189 -8.01 -0.63 -0.81
CA LEU A 189 -7.73 0.32 0.25
C LEU A 189 -8.71 0.15 1.42
N THR A 190 -10.00 -0.04 1.13
CA THR A 190 -11.03 -0.26 2.16
C THR A 190 -10.70 -1.47 3.03
N ILE A 191 -10.30 -2.59 2.43
CA ILE A 191 -9.89 -3.81 3.17
C ILE A 191 -8.69 -3.51 4.06
N VAL A 192 -7.68 -2.82 3.54
CA VAL A 192 -6.47 -2.42 4.28
C VAL A 192 -6.84 -1.49 5.45
N TRP A 193 -7.77 -0.56 5.25
CA TRP A 193 -8.23 0.38 6.28
C TRP A 193 -9.04 -0.29 7.37
N VAL A 194 -9.91 -1.25 7.03
CA VAL A 194 -10.64 -2.05 8.02
C VAL A 194 -9.66 -2.87 8.87
N ALA A 195 -8.64 -3.46 8.25
CA ALA A 195 -7.57 -4.15 8.98
C ALA A 195 -6.79 -3.19 9.90
N PHE A 196 -6.46 -1.98 9.42
CA PHE A 196 -5.80 -0.95 10.23
C PHE A 196 -6.63 -0.55 11.44
N LEU A 197 -7.93 -0.29 11.25
CA LEU A 197 -8.86 0.01 12.33
C LEU A 197 -8.93 -1.14 13.34
N ALA A 198 -9.00 -2.38 12.87
CA ALA A 198 -9.01 -3.56 13.74
C ALA A 198 -7.72 -3.67 14.57
N VAL A 199 -6.54 -3.44 13.97
CA VAL A 199 -5.26 -3.38 14.71
C VAL A 199 -5.29 -2.28 15.76
N PHE A 200 -5.71 -1.08 15.41
CA PHE A 200 -5.75 0.06 16.33
C PHE A 200 -6.72 -0.19 17.49
N MET A 201 -7.98 -0.49 17.20
CA MET A 201 -9.02 -0.75 18.20
C MET A 201 -8.69 -1.97 19.06
N GLY A 202 -8.21 -3.06 18.45
CA GLY A 202 -7.77 -4.24 19.17
C GLY A 202 -6.62 -3.96 20.14
N THR A 203 -5.72 -3.04 19.78
CA THR A 203 -4.61 -2.61 20.65
C THR A 203 -5.16 -1.80 21.84
N LEU A 204 -6.09 -0.88 21.60
CA LEU A 204 -6.75 -0.10 22.67
C LEU A 204 -7.58 -0.98 23.63
N ILE A 205 -8.26 -2.00 23.11
CA ILE A 205 -9.05 -2.94 23.93
C ILE A 205 -8.13 -3.78 24.83
N LYS A 206 -6.89 -4.03 24.41
CA LYS A 206 -5.87 -4.79 25.16
C LYS A 206 -4.93 -3.88 25.96
N ARG A 207 -5.32 -2.63 26.22
CA ARG A 207 -4.54 -1.69 27.03
C ARG A 207 -4.38 -2.18 28.47
N LYS A 208 -3.27 -1.78 29.09
CA LYS A 208 -3.01 -2.06 30.52
C LYS A 208 -3.61 -1.00 31.43
N GLU A 209 -3.49 0.26 31.04
CA GLU A 209 -4.01 1.38 31.81
C GLU A 209 -5.53 1.51 31.63
N PRO A 210 -6.31 1.79 32.69
CA PRO A 210 -7.77 1.80 32.62
C PRO A 210 -8.34 3.04 31.91
N HIS A 211 -7.61 4.15 31.92
CA HIS A 211 -8.01 5.41 31.29
C HIS A 211 -7.88 5.36 29.76
#